data_AF-A0A6B1DBX4-F1
#
_entry.id   AF-A0A6B1DBX4-F1
#
_cell.length_a   1.000
_cell.length_b   1.000
_cell.length_c   1.000
_cell.angle_alpha   90.00
_cell.angle_beta   90.00
_cell.angle_gamma   90.00
#
_symmetry.space_group_name_H-M   'P 1'
#
loop_
_entity.id
_entity.type
_entity.pdbx_description
1 polymer ?
#
loop_
_entity_poly.entity_id
_entity_poly.type
_entity_poly.pdbx_seq_one_letter_code
_entity_poly.pdbx_strand_id
1 'polypeptide(L)'
;MIQLCQGTQPQVLVDNCEDWTAEYGEWRENPAGTEPRRYAHPEIRLALESETNSKCAYCEGRIRDVAYTHIEHKLPKRKHPKLVYTWENLTIACPRCNTNKGDYDIPECRLLEPYVDNVEEDVVFYGPLALSRGGARARATITRLDLGIL
;
A
#
# COMPACT_ATOMS: atom_id res chain seq x y z
N MET A 1 5.27 5.15 12.13
CA MET A 1 4.29 4.40 11.34
C MET A 1 3.27 4.00 12.36
N ILE A 2 2.02 4.37 12.17
CA ILE A 2 0.96 4.05 13.12
C ILE A 2 0.23 2.79 12.67
N GLN A 3 -0.31 2.06 13.64
CA GLN A 3 -1.18 0.93 13.33
C GLN A 3 -2.49 1.46 12.73
N LEU A 4 -2.95 0.78 11.67
CA LEU A 4 -4.19 1.08 10.95
C LEU A 4 -5.22 -0.03 11.19
N CYS A 5 -6.49 0.33 11.08
CA CYS A 5 -7.60 -0.62 11.16
C CYS A 5 -8.25 -0.73 9.79
N GLN A 6 -8.44 -1.97 9.30
CA GLN A 6 -9.16 -2.21 8.06
C GLN A 6 -10.65 -1.90 8.28
N GLY A 7 -11.21 -1.07 7.42
CA GLY A 7 -12.61 -0.71 7.36
C GLY A 7 -13.43 -1.68 6.51
N THR A 8 -14.70 -1.34 6.32
CA THR A 8 -15.62 -2.12 5.51
C THR A 8 -15.23 -2.06 4.04
N GLN A 9 -15.16 -3.21 3.38
CA GLN A 9 -14.93 -3.29 1.94
C GLN A 9 -16.01 -2.49 1.18
N PRO A 10 -15.63 -1.57 0.27
CA PRO A 10 -16.57 -0.82 -0.55
C PRO A 10 -17.44 -1.74 -1.42
N GLN A 11 -18.72 -1.38 -1.60
CA GLN A 11 -19.67 -2.18 -2.37
C GLN A 11 -19.17 -2.43 -3.81
N VAL A 12 -18.51 -1.45 -4.44
CA VAL A 12 -17.94 -1.64 -5.78
C VAL A 12 -16.95 -2.81 -5.86
N LEU A 13 -16.16 -3.06 -4.80
CA LEU A 13 -15.28 -4.23 -4.76
C LEU A 13 -16.05 -5.50 -4.43
N VAL A 14 -17.08 -5.43 -3.57
CA VAL A 14 -17.97 -6.58 -3.31
C VAL A 14 -18.59 -7.07 -4.62
N ASP A 15 -19.04 -6.15 -5.46
CA ASP A 15 -19.76 -6.47 -6.69
C ASP A 15 -18.84 -6.90 -7.83
N ASN A 16 -17.59 -6.42 -7.88
CA ASN A 16 -16.75 -6.54 -9.09
C ASN A 16 -15.37 -7.20 -8.87
N CYS A 17 -14.99 -7.56 -7.64
CA CYS A 17 -13.62 -8.04 -7.37
C CYS A 17 -13.24 -9.24 -8.23
N GLU A 18 -14.13 -10.22 -8.40
CA GLU A 18 -13.86 -11.42 -9.19
C GLU A 18 -13.68 -11.07 -10.68
N ASP A 19 -14.65 -10.38 -11.27
CA ASP A 19 -14.64 -9.98 -12.68
C ASP A 19 -13.44 -9.11 -13.03
N TRP A 20 -13.13 -8.11 -12.20
CA TRP A 20 -11.97 -7.26 -12.42
C TRP A 20 -10.66 -8.02 -12.28
N THR A 21 -10.58 -8.98 -11.35
CA THR A 21 -9.38 -9.83 -11.21
C THR A 21 -9.17 -10.72 -12.43
N ALA A 22 -10.25 -11.26 -12.99
CA ALA A 22 -10.21 -12.01 -14.25
C ALA A 22 -9.76 -11.12 -15.43
N GLU A 23 -10.38 -9.94 -15.60
CA GLU A 23 -10.01 -8.94 -16.63
C GLU A 23 -8.52 -8.57 -16.53
N TYR A 24 -8.02 -8.32 -15.31
CA TYR A 24 -6.61 -8.02 -15.09
C TYR A 24 -5.69 -9.20 -15.42
N GLY A 25 -6.11 -10.43 -15.11
CA GLY A 25 -5.41 -11.65 -15.46
C GLY A 25 -5.26 -11.82 -16.97
N GLU A 26 -6.36 -11.69 -17.71
CA GLU A 26 -6.39 -11.75 -19.17
C GLU A 26 -5.48 -10.68 -19.81
N TRP A 27 -5.59 -9.43 -19.34
CA TRP A 27 -4.70 -8.36 -19.79
C TRP A 27 -3.22 -8.66 -19.49
N ARG A 28 -2.92 -9.28 -18.35
CA ARG A 28 -1.53 -9.61 -18.00
C ARG A 28 -0.92 -10.70 -18.89
N GLU A 29 -1.71 -11.64 -19.37
CA GLU A 29 -1.25 -12.70 -20.29
C GLU A 29 -0.97 -12.13 -21.68
N ASN A 30 -1.75 -11.13 -22.11
CA ASN A 30 -1.57 -10.44 -23.38
C ASN A 30 -1.71 -8.92 -23.22
N PRO A 31 -0.65 -8.22 -22.77
CA PRO A 31 -0.71 -6.81 -22.45
C PRO A 31 -0.80 -5.94 -23.70
N ALA A 32 -2.03 -5.74 -24.17
CA ALA A 32 -2.39 -4.82 -25.24
C ALA A 32 -3.25 -3.68 -24.68
N GLY A 33 -3.01 -2.46 -25.15
CA GLY A 33 -3.75 -1.28 -24.70
C GLY A 33 -3.41 -0.83 -23.27
N THR A 34 -4.37 -0.19 -22.62
CA THR A 34 -4.20 0.38 -21.27
C THR A 34 -4.47 -0.67 -20.21
N GLU A 35 -3.61 -0.75 -19.20
CA GLU A 35 -3.83 -1.59 -18.02
C GLU A 35 -5.19 -1.29 -17.37
N PRO A 36 -6.01 -2.30 -17.03
CA PRO A 36 -7.21 -2.08 -16.25
C PRO A 36 -6.83 -1.68 -14.83
N ARG A 37 -7.11 -0.41 -14.49
CA ARG A 37 -6.77 0.20 -13.19
C ARG A 37 -8.02 0.46 -12.35
N ARG A 38 -8.95 -0.50 -12.33
CA ARG A 38 -10.21 -0.36 -11.57
C ARG A 38 -9.95 -0.19 -10.06
N TYR A 39 -8.76 -0.56 -9.57
CA TYR A 39 -8.38 -0.40 -8.17
C TYR A 39 -8.25 1.07 -7.79
N ALA A 40 -8.12 1.96 -8.79
CA ALA A 40 -8.15 3.42 -8.64
C ALA A 40 -9.56 4.03 -8.69
N HIS A 41 -10.61 3.21 -8.59
CA HIS A 41 -12.01 3.67 -8.55
C HIS A 41 -12.23 4.69 -7.41
N PRO A 42 -13.01 5.77 -7.62
CA PRO A 42 -13.23 6.80 -6.62
C PRO A 42 -13.73 6.27 -5.27
N GLU A 43 -14.66 5.30 -5.25
CA GLU A 43 -15.17 4.72 -4.00
C GLU A 43 -14.10 3.96 -3.20
N ILE A 44 -13.22 3.21 -3.88
CA ILE A 44 -12.10 2.51 -3.24
C ILE A 44 -11.15 3.55 -2.64
N ARG A 45 -10.81 4.58 -3.40
CA ARG A 45 -9.93 5.66 -2.93
C ARG A 45 -10.51 6.36 -1.70
N LEU A 46 -11.79 6.73 -1.74
CA LEU A 46 -12.44 7.44 -0.63
C LEU A 46 -12.48 6.58 0.64
N ALA A 47 -12.75 5.28 0.52
CA ALA A 47 -12.72 4.37 1.66
C ALA A 47 -11.32 4.27 2.27
N LEU A 48 -10.28 4.06 1.46
CA LEU A 48 -8.89 3.96 1.96
C LEU A 48 -8.38 5.30 2.53
N GLU A 49 -8.79 6.43 1.96
CA GLU A 49 -8.48 7.75 2.52
C GLU A 49 -9.18 7.98 3.86
N SER A 50 -10.36 7.40 4.08
CA SER A 50 -11.02 7.41 5.39
C SER A 50 -10.23 6.57 6.41
N GLU A 51 -9.82 5.34 6.06
CA GLU A 51 -9.04 4.45 6.93
C GLU A 51 -7.72 5.06 7.39
N THR A 52 -7.05 5.76 6.48
CA THR A 52 -5.70 6.32 6.68
C THR A 52 -5.72 7.78 7.13
N ASN A 53 -6.90 8.38 7.32
CA ASN A 53 -7.06 9.82 7.54
C ASN A 53 -6.32 10.66 6.48
N SER A 54 -6.37 10.22 5.23
CA SER A 54 -5.71 10.81 4.05
C SER A 54 -4.19 10.96 4.17
N LYS A 55 -3.55 10.18 5.04
CA LYS A 55 -2.10 10.11 5.19
C LYS A 55 -1.53 8.90 4.46
N CYS A 56 -0.28 9.00 4.03
CA CYS A 56 0.46 7.85 3.53
C CYS A 56 0.54 6.77 4.61
N ALA A 57 0.14 5.53 4.28
CA ALA A 57 0.16 4.42 5.23
C ALA A 57 1.57 4.10 5.78
N TYR A 58 2.63 4.55 5.10
CA TYR A 58 4.00 4.28 5.51
C TYR A 58 4.69 5.45 6.21
N CYS A 59 4.74 6.62 5.57
CA CYS A 59 5.47 7.78 6.11
C CYS A 59 4.60 8.74 6.92
N GLU A 60 3.29 8.48 7.01
CA GLU A 60 2.30 9.31 7.71
C GLU A 60 2.15 10.76 7.21
N GLY A 61 2.85 11.12 6.14
CA GLY A 61 2.69 12.42 5.50
C GLY A 61 1.29 12.59 4.91
N ARG A 62 0.69 13.77 5.08
CA ARG A 62 -0.53 14.17 4.38
C ARG A 62 -0.23 14.26 2.89
N ILE A 63 -0.91 13.47 2.07
CA ILE A 63 -0.55 13.33 0.65
C ILE A 63 -1.07 14.51 -0.16
N ARG A 64 -2.37 14.83 0.01
CA ARG A 64 -3.10 15.80 -0.81
C ARG A 64 -2.58 17.24 -0.71
N ASP A 65 -1.78 17.54 0.31
CA ASP A 65 -1.16 18.85 0.47
C ASP A 65 -0.01 19.07 -0.53
N VAL A 66 0.58 18.00 -1.06
CA VAL A 66 1.82 18.06 -1.86
C VAL A 66 1.84 17.15 -3.10
N ALA A 67 0.91 16.20 -3.23
CA ALA A 67 0.90 15.21 -4.31
C ALA A 67 -0.47 14.54 -4.52
N TYR A 68 -0.57 13.76 -5.60
CA TYR A 68 -1.71 12.87 -5.83
C TYR A 68 -1.58 11.57 -5.04
N THR A 69 -2.69 11.11 -4.46
CA THR A 69 -2.80 9.84 -3.75
C THR A 69 -2.67 8.65 -4.71
N HIS A 70 -1.75 7.72 -4.43
CA HIS A 70 -1.69 6.45 -5.13
C HIS A 70 -2.43 5.37 -4.33
N ILE A 71 -3.18 4.53 -5.04
CA ILE A 71 -3.63 3.25 -4.48
C ILE A 71 -2.45 2.29 -4.52
N GLU A 72 -2.12 1.75 -3.35
CA GLU A 72 -0.97 0.90 -3.12
C GLU A 72 -1.40 -0.54 -2.89
N HIS A 73 -0.68 -1.48 -3.52
CA HIS A 73 -0.84 -2.91 -3.27
C HIS A 73 0.20 -3.36 -2.24
N LYS A 74 -0.22 -3.72 -1.03
CA LYS A 74 0.69 -4.14 0.07
C LYS A 74 1.62 -5.26 -0.40
N LEU A 75 1.04 -6.30 -1.01
CA LEU A 75 1.72 -7.27 -1.86
C LEU A 75 1.65 -6.82 -3.32
N PRO A 76 2.80 -6.63 -4.00
CA PRO A 76 2.84 -5.98 -5.31
C PRO A 76 2.11 -6.81 -6.38
N LYS A 77 1.17 -6.16 -7.09
CA LYS A 77 0.33 -6.77 -8.15
C LYS A 77 1.11 -7.51 -9.24
N ARG A 78 2.37 -7.13 -9.50
CA ARG A 78 3.23 -7.83 -10.47
C ARG A 78 3.57 -9.25 -10.01
N LYS A 79 3.80 -9.44 -8.71
CA LYS A 79 4.08 -10.75 -8.11
C LYS A 79 2.82 -11.48 -7.66
N HIS A 80 1.77 -10.73 -7.29
CA HIS A 80 0.51 -11.25 -6.77
C HIS A 80 -0.70 -10.75 -7.57
N PRO A 81 -0.84 -11.13 -8.86
CA PRO A 81 -1.94 -10.63 -9.71
C PRO A 81 -3.32 -10.97 -9.19
N LYS A 82 -3.47 -12.11 -8.50
CA LYS A 82 -4.73 -12.54 -7.90
C LYS A 82 -5.20 -11.66 -6.75
N LEU A 83 -4.31 -10.83 -6.19
CA LEU A 83 -4.60 -9.94 -5.06
C LEU A 83 -4.77 -8.48 -5.48
N VAL A 84 -4.86 -8.21 -6.78
CA VAL A 84 -4.88 -6.84 -7.32
C VAL A 84 -6.16 -6.06 -6.93
N TYR A 85 -7.27 -6.76 -6.68
CA TYR A 85 -8.55 -6.18 -6.22
C TYR A 85 -8.96 -6.63 -4.83
N THR A 86 -8.15 -7.44 -4.14
CA THR A 86 -8.42 -7.87 -2.76
C THR A 86 -8.33 -6.67 -1.83
N TRP A 87 -9.40 -6.35 -1.11
CA TRP A 87 -9.50 -5.19 -0.24
C TRP A 87 -8.38 -5.13 0.80
N GLU A 88 -8.10 -6.26 1.43
CA GLU A 88 -7.06 -6.42 2.45
C GLU A 88 -5.65 -6.19 1.88
N ASN A 89 -5.47 -6.25 0.56
CA ASN A 89 -4.21 -5.97 -0.11
C ASN A 89 -4.08 -4.51 -0.58
N LEU A 90 -5.09 -3.66 -0.38
CA LEU A 90 -5.08 -2.26 -0.81
C LEU A 90 -4.85 -1.30 0.36
N THR A 91 -4.19 -0.19 0.07
CA THR A 91 -4.05 0.97 0.96
C THR A 91 -3.76 2.23 0.14
N ILE A 92 -3.52 3.38 0.77
CA ILE A 92 -2.93 4.54 0.10
C ILE A 92 -1.49 4.78 0.48
N ALA A 93 -0.71 5.26 -0.49
CA ALA A 93 0.65 5.71 -0.28
C ALA A 93 0.94 6.99 -1.08
N CYS A 94 1.89 7.79 -0.60
CA CYS A 94 2.43 8.90 -1.40
C CYS A 94 3.27 8.36 -2.57
N PRO A 95 3.48 9.15 -3.64
CA PRO A 95 4.26 8.70 -4.80
C PRO A 95 5.68 8.23 -4.45
N ARG A 96 6.34 8.88 -3.48
CA ARG A 96 7.68 8.50 -3.01
C ARG A 96 7.69 7.09 -2.42
N CYS A 97 6.84 6.83 -1.43
CA CYS A 97 6.84 5.52 -0.75
C CYS A 97 6.38 4.39 -1.69
N ASN A 98 5.37 4.62 -2.54
CA ASN A 98 4.94 3.65 -3.54
C ASN A 98 6.10 3.32 -4.52
N THR A 99 6.73 4.35 -5.10
CA THR A 99 7.86 4.16 -6.03
C THR A 99 9.03 3.43 -5.37
N ASN A 100 9.40 3.84 -4.16
CA ASN A 100 10.50 3.24 -3.41
C ASN A 100 10.21 1.78 -3.06
N LYS A 101 8.97 1.45 -2.66
CA LYS A 101 8.53 0.07 -2.46
C LYS A 101 8.65 -0.73 -3.74
N GLY A 102 8.00 -0.28 -4.82
CA GLY A 102 7.94 -0.99 -6.10
C GLY A 102 7.47 -2.44 -5.93
N ASP A 103 8.17 -3.37 -6.58
CA ASP A 103 7.89 -4.82 -6.48
C ASP A 103 8.58 -5.51 -5.28
N TYR A 104 8.99 -4.76 -4.25
CA TYR A 104 9.64 -5.34 -3.08
C TYR A 104 8.68 -6.28 -2.34
N ASP A 105 9.13 -7.52 -2.20
CA ASP A 105 8.39 -8.61 -1.58
C ASP A 105 9.40 -9.75 -1.37
N ILE A 106 10.04 -9.73 -0.21
CA ILE A 106 10.95 -10.77 0.28
C ILE A 106 10.25 -11.37 1.50
N PRO A 107 9.71 -12.60 1.45
CA PRO A 107 8.81 -13.14 2.48
C PRO A 107 9.30 -12.98 3.92
N GLU A 108 10.57 -13.25 4.18
CA GLU A 108 11.21 -13.21 5.51
C GLU A 108 11.49 -11.77 5.98
N CYS A 109 11.51 -10.82 5.06
CA CYS A 109 11.88 -9.44 5.30
C CYS A 109 10.90 -8.45 4.67
N ARG A 110 9.62 -8.83 4.56
CA ARG A 110 8.58 -7.94 4.03
C ARG A 110 8.52 -6.67 4.86
N LEU A 111 8.16 -5.58 4.19
CA LEU A 111 7.89 -4.32 4.87
C LEU A 111 6.86 -4.55 5.98
N LEU A 112 6.96 -3.76 7.03
CA LEU A 112 5.93 -3.72 8.05
C LEU A 112 4.62 -3.25 7.42
N GLU A 113 3.57 -4.01 7.68
CA GLU A 113 2.21 -3.76 7.22
C GLU A 113 1.39 -3.15 8.37
N PRO A 114 1.00 -1.87 8.27
CA PRO A 114 0.30 -1.15 9.34
C PRO A 114 -0.99 -1.80 9.85
N TYR A 115 -1.61 -2.68 9.08
CA TYR A 115 -2.91 -3.29 9.40
C TYR A 115 -2.78 -4.58 10.24
N VAL A 116 -1.59 -5.19 10.29
CA VAL A 116 -1.38 -6.50 10.93
C VAL A 116 -0.18 -6.51 11.88
N ASP A 117 0.85 -5.71 11.61
CA ASP A 117 2.03 -5.63 12.46
C ASP A 117 1.85 -4.60 13.58
N ASN A 118 2.55 -4.78 14.68
CA ASN A 118 2.68 -3.78 15.74
C ASN A 118 3.76 -2.74 15.36
N VAL A 119 3.44 -1.92 14.35
CA VAL A 119 4.41 -1.05 13.68
C VAL A 119 4.99 0.05 14.56
N GLU A 120 4.29 0.42 15.63
CA GLU A 120 4.71 1.47 16.57
C GLU A 120 5.81 1.00 17.53
N GLU A 121 5.86 -0.31 17.82
CA GLU A 121 6.95 -0.92 18.57
C GLU A 121 8.22 -1.04 17.73
N ASP A 122 8.08 -1.21 16.42
CA ASP A 122 9.18 -1.46 15.49
C ASP A 122 9.77 -0.19 14.86
N VAL A 123 8.95 0.83 14.60
CA VAL A 123 9.35 2.07 13.88
C VAL A 123 8.79 3.31 14.58
N VAL A 124 9.69 4.12 15.13
CA VAL A 124 9.34 5.39 15.81
C VAL A 124 9.76 6.58 14.96
N PHE A 125 8.89 7.58 14.87
CA PHE A 125 9.16 8.82 14.17
C PHE A 125 9.56 9.93 15.15
N TYR A 126 10.69 10.59 14.88
CA TYR A 126 11.13 11.83 15.52
C TYR A 126 11.05 12.96 14.48
N GLY A 127 9.90 13.60 14.39
CA GLY A 127 9.61 14.52 13.28
C GLY A 127 9.64 13.77 11.94
N PRO A 128 10.40 14.25 10.93
CA PRO A 128 10.46 13.58 9.62
C PRO A 128 11.33 12.32 9.60
N LEU A 129 12.04 12.00 10.69
CA LEU A 129 13.00 10.92 10.76
C LEU A 129 12.38 9.65 11.35
N ALA A 130 12.40 8.54 10.60
CA ALA A 130 12.05 7.23 11.14
C ALA A 130 13.28 6.49 11.67
N LEU A 131 13.17 5.94 12.88
CA LEU A 131 14.19 5.12 13.53
C LEU A 131 13.66 3.70 13.78
N SER A 132 14.53 2.71 13.57
CA SER A 132 14.23 1.31 13.85
C SER A 132 14.38 1.04 15.33
N ARG A 133 13.34 0.49 15.95
CA ARG A 133 13.40 -0.19 17.25
C ARG A 133 13.25 -1.71 17.11
N GLY A 134 12.77 -2.15 15.95
CA GLY A 134 12.57 -3.55 15.58
C GLY A 134 13.76 -4.23 14.92
N GLY A 135 13.51 -5.46 14.47
CA GLY A 135 14.48 -6.37 13.84
C GLY A 135 14.77 -6.07 12.36
N ALA A 136 15.03 -7.13 11.59
CA ALA A 136 15.38 -7.01 10.17
C ALA A 136 14.27 -6.33 9.33
N ARG A 137 12.99 -6.68 9.58
CA ARG A 137 11.83 -6.10 8.87
C ARG A 137 11.69 -4.59 9.10
N ALA A 138 11.89 -4.10 10.32
CA ALA A 138 11.84 -2.67 10.62
C ALA A 138 12.91 -1.88 9.87
N ARG A 139 14.16 -2.36 9.90
CA ARG A 139 15.28 -1.78 9.14
C ARG A 139 15.01 -1.82 7.64
N ALA A 140 14.56 -2.96 7.11
CA ALA A 140 14.20 -3.09 5.71
C ALA A 140 13.08 -2.12 5.32
N THR A 141 12.10 -1.90 6.19
CA THR A 141 11.02 -0.94 5.97
C THR A 141 11.56 0.49 5.84
N ILE A 142 12.37 0.94 6.80
CA ILE A 142 12.94 2.29 6.79
C ILE A 142 13.86 2.50 5.60
N THR A 143 14.75 1.56 5.32
CA THR A 143 15.70 1.65 4.20
C THR A 143 14.98 1.57 2.86
N ARG A 144 14.06 0.62 2.68
CA ARG A 144 13.39 0.40 1.39
C ARG A 144 12.48 1.56 1.03
N LEU A 145 11.83 2.17 2.02
CA LEU A 145 10.90 3.28 1.80
C LEU A 145 11.57 4.66 1.89
N ASP A 146 12.86 4.70 2.21
CA ASP A 146 13.66 5.93 2.39
C ASP A 146 13.02 6.86 3.44
N LEU A 147 12.83 6.33 4.66
CA LEU A 147 12.19 7.03 5.77
C LEU A 147 13.21 7.58 6.79
N GLY A 148 14.48 7.19 6.67
CA GLY A 148 15.58 7.62 7.54
C GLY A 148 16.50 8.62 6.85
N ILE A 149 17.40 9.24 7.61
CA ILE A 149 18.60 9.90 7.07
C ILE A 149 19.73 8.88 7.26
N LEU A 150 20.41 8.49 6.17
CA LEU A 150 21.62 7.67 6.21
C LEU A 150 22.76 8.41 6.92
#